data_AF-A0A1S3Y6J6-F1
#
_entry.id   AF-A0A1S3Y6J6-F1
#
_cell.length_a   1.000
_cell.length_b   1.000
_cell.length_c   1.000
_cell.angle_alpha   90.00
_cell.angle_beta   90.00
_cell.angle_gamma   90.00
#
_symmetry.space_group_name_H-M   'P 1'
#
loop_
_entity.id
_entity.type
_entity.pdbx_description
1 polymer ?
#
loop_
_entity_poly.entity_id
_entity_poly.type
_entity_poly.pdbx_seq_one_letter_code
_entity_poly.pdbx_strand_id
1 'polypeptide(L)'
;MTKAYDRLSWLFLTKVLRKMGFSESSNKWTATWFFQTSRGVKQGDPLSPTLFILAAEALSRGLNSLHTNLYFCGFGLPKWSPKINHLTYADDTIISSSSDATSLRLIMEILQVYEIASGQLVNKGLPLHLSGIPIFYARRKIEHYQGLLTKVLDKLQSWKGKLLSIGGRAVLITNVLQSMPIHLLSAVNPPNYVINKLHKMLSQFFWSSSVGGTSRHWASWTNLCMPYEEGGIRFRSLHDVAKALFCKLWWIFRTNQAFGVPL
;
A
#
# COMPACT_ATOMS: atom_id res chain seq x y z
N MET A 1 -0.52 -1.20 13.28
CA MET A 1 -0.67 -1.24 14.76
C MET A 1 -1.91 -2.05 15.14
N THR A 2 -2.04 -2.64 16.33
CA THR A 2 -3.26 -3.41 16.67
C THR A 2 -4.39 -2.52 17.19
N LYS A 3 -5.54 -2.47 16.49
CA LYS A 3 -6.70 -1.61 16.79
C LYS A 3 -6.28 -0.13 16.97
N ALA A 4 -5.69 0.41 15.91
CA ALA A 4 -4.95 1.67 15.94
C ALA A 4 -5.79 2.86 16.42
N TYR A 5 -7.04 2.97 15.94
CA TYR A 5 -7.96 4.04 16.32
C TYR A 5 -8.49 3.90 17.75
N ASP A 6 -8.73 2.68 18.24
CA ASP A 6 -9.39 2.44 19.54
C ASP A 6 -8.48 2.66 20.76
N ARG A 7 -7.17 2.47 20.57
CA ARG A 7 -6.21 2.41 21.69
C ARG A 7 -5.54 3.71 22.04
N LEU A 8 -5.60 4.71 21.15
CA LEU A 8 -4.88 5.96 21.31
C LEU A 8 -5.34 6.71 22.58
N SER A 9 -4.39 7.08 23.44
CA SER A 9 -4.66 7.84 24.67
C SER A 9 -4.95 9.31 24.37
N TRP A 10 -6.09 9.82 24.85
CA TRP A 10 -6.44 11.24 24.71
C TRP A 10 -5.49 12.17 25.47
N LEU A 11 -4.96 11.73 26.62
CA LEU A 11 -3.96 12.49 27.38
C LEU A 11 -2.67 12.66 26.57
N PHE A 12 -2.29 11.63 25.82
CA PHE A 12 -1.14 11.70 24.93
C PHE A 12 -1.42 12.64 23.75
N LEU A 13 -2.55 12.45 23.07
CA LEU A 13 -2.92 13.24 21.90
C LEU A 13 -3.01 14.75 22.23
N THR A 14 -3.63 15.11 23.35
CA THR A 14 -3.71 16.52 23.80
C THR A 14 -2.33 17.13 24.09
N LYS A 15 -1.40 16.35 24.67
CA LYS A 15 0.00 16.79 24.85
C LYS A 15 0.71 17.00 23.52
N VAL A 16 0.50 16.13 22.54
CA VAL A 16 1.05 16.26 21.18
C VAL A 16 0.50 17.51 20.49
N LEU A 17 -0.82 17.71 20.52
CA LEU A 17 -1.47 18.90 19.94
C LEU A 17 -0.95 20.20 20.56
N ARG A 18 -0.83 20.25 21.90
CA ARG A 18 -0.25 21.42 22.58
C ARG A 18 1.19 21.67 22.14
N LYS A 19 2.00 20.62 21.98
CA LYS A 19 3.40 20.73 21.51
C LYS A 19 3.52 21.17 20.05
N MET A 20 2.51 20.90 19.23
CA MET A 20 2.42 21.37 17.84
C MET A 20 1.85 22.80 17.72
N GLY A 21 1.54 23.47 18.85
CA GLY A 21 1.09 24.86 18.85
C GLY A 21 -0.43 25.05 18.76
N PHE A 22 -1.22 23.98 18.90
CA PHE A 22 -2.68 24.13 18.93
C PHE A 22 -3.16 24.81 20.22
N SER A 23 -4.03 25.81 20.05
CA SER A 23 -4.59 26.59 21.16
C SER A 23 -5.43 25.72 22.11
N GLU A 24 -5.51 26.14 23.37
CA GLU A 24 -6.30 25.44 24.38
C GLU A 24 -7.81 25.45 24.06
N SER A 25 -8.29 26.50 23.40
CA SER A 25 -9.66 26.59 22.87
C SER A 25 -9.92 25.50 21.83
N SER A 26 -9.06 25.35 20.81
CA SER A 26 -9.20 24.31 19.78
C SER A 26 -9.17 22.91 20.38
N ASN A 27 -8.30 22.68 21.37
CA ASN A 27 -8.23 21.42 22.10
C ASN A 27 -9.50 21.15 22.92
N LYS A 28 -10.17 22.20 23.41
CA LYS A 28 -11.45 22.10 24.12
C LYS A 28 -12.60 21.75 23.18
N TRP A 29 -12.60 22.22 21.94
CA TRP A 29 -13.63 21.85 20.94
C TRP A 29 -13.50 20.38 20.52
N THR A 30 -12.29 19.91 20.19
CA THR A 30 -12.03 18.49 19.88
C THR A 30 -12.25 17.60 21.08
N ALA A 31 -11.84 18.03 22.27
CA ALA A 31 -12.22 17.42 23.53
C ALA A 31 -13.74 17.22 23.67
N THR A 32 -14.50 18.32 23.65
CA THR A 32 -15.93 18.32 24.01
C THR A 32 -16.77 17.48 23.05
N TRP A 33 -16.38 17.40 21.78
CA TRP A 33 -17.06 16.58 20.77
C TRP A 33 -16.75 15.08 20.88
N PHE A 34 -15.61 14.70 21.48
CA PHE A 34 -15.14 13.29 21.54
C PHE A 34 -15.15 12.69 22.97
N PHE A 35 -15.37 13.47 24.03
CA PHE A 35 -15.07 13.11 25.43
C PHE A 35 -16.00 12.13 26.17
N GLN A 36 -16.68 11.22 25.48
CA GLN A 36 -17.34 10.12 26.20
C GLN A 36 -16.41 8.93 26.51
N THR A 37 -15.20 8.89 25.94
CA THR A 37 -14.24 7.79 26.14
C THR A 37 -12.85 8.27 26.55
N SER A 38 -12.21 7.53 27.47
CA SER A 38 -10.84 7.83 27.93
C SER A 38 -9.77 7.48 26.89
N ARG A 39 -10.13 6.71 25.86
CA ARG A 39 -9.25 6.26 24.77
C ARG A 39 -10.02 6.20 23.46
N GLY A 40 -9.25 6.29 22.39
CA GLY A 40 -9.65 6.03 21.03
C GLY A 40 -10.29 7.22 20.32
N VAL A 41 -10.08 7.27 19.01
CA VAL A 41 -10.68 8.23 18.09
C VAL A 41 -11.79 7.55 17.29
N LYS A 42 -12.90 8.26 17.05
CA LYS A 42 -14.10 7.68 16.45
C LYS A 42 -13.88 7.32 14.97
N GLN A 43 -14.02 6.07 14.59
CA GLN A 43 -14.02 5.68 13.17
C GLN A 43 -15.22 6.27 12.44
N GLY A 44 -14.99 6.77 11.22
CA GLY A 44 -16.02 7.44 10.40
C GLY A 44 -16.16 8.94 10.65
N ASP A 45 -15.46 9.51 11.64
CA ASP A 45 -15.36 10.96 11.82
C ASP A 45 -14.28 11.54 10.88
N PRO A 46 -14.54 12.64 10.16
CA PRO A 46 -13.58 13.26 9.26
C PRO A 46 -12.28 13.75 9.94
N LEU A 47 -12.29 14.05 11.24
CA LEU A 47 -11.13 14.55 11.98
C LEU A 47 -10.23 13.43 12.53
N SER A 48 -10.79 12.26 12.80
CA SER A 48 -10.06 11.14 13.40
C SER A 48 -8.79 10.71 12.64
N PRO A 49 -8.78 10.64 11.29
CA PRO A 49 -7.57 10.32 10.54
C PRO A 49 -6.44 11.35 10.76
N THR A 50 -6.78 12.64 10.78
CA THR A 50 -5.79 13.71 11.01
C THR A 50 -5.22 13.63 12.42
N LEU A 51 -6.07 13.44 13.44
CA LEU A 51 -5.63 13.28 14.82
C LEU A 51 -4.71 12.07 14.99
N PHE A 52 -5.02 10.97 14.30
CA PHE A 52 -4.18 9.78 14.31
C PHE A 52 -2.81 10.04 13.69
N ILE A 53 -2.75 10.72 12.55
CA ILE A 53 -1.48 11.09 11.90
C ILE A 53 -0.63 11.99 12.81
N LEU A 54 -1.24 12.98 13.47
CA LEU A 54 -0.54 13.86 14.41
C LEU A 54 0.01 13.09 15.61
N ALA A 55 -0.72 12.09 16.11
CA ALA A 55 -0.20 11.20 17.16
C ALA A 55 0.96 10.31 16.67
N ALA A 56 0.90 9.83 15.43
CA ALA A 56 1.96 9.02 14.82
C ALA A 56 3.23 9.84 14.52
N GLU A 57 3.11 11.15 14.33
CA GLU A 57 4.25 12.06 14.15
C GLU A 57 5.22 12.04 15.35
N ALA A 58 4.71 11.79 16.57
CA ALA A 58 5.57 11.60 17.74
C ALA A 58 6.50 10.38 17.60
N LEU A 59 6.01 9.28 17.00
CA LEU A 59 6.83 8.10 16.70
C LEU A 59 7.86 8.41 15.61
N SER A 60 7.46 9.11 14.54
CA SER A 60 8.35 9.58 13.47
C SER A 60 9.52 10.39 14.03
N ARG A 61 9.23 11.36 14.90
CA ARG A 61 10.25 12.18 15.58
C ARG A 61 11.16 11.37 16.50
N GLY A 62 10.58 10.41 17.23
CA GLY A 62 11.36 9.44 18.00
C GLY A 62 12.36 8.70 17.12
N LEU A 63 11.89 8.05 16.05
CA LEU A 63 12.76 7.33 15.12
C LEU A 63 13.81 8.25 14.49
N ASN A 64 13.45 9.47 14.09
CA ASN A 64 14.40 10.42 13.51
C ASN A 64 15.50 10.83 14.49
N SER A 65 15.21 10.88 15.79
CA SER A 65 16.23 11.15 16.83
C SER A 65 17.34 10.09 16.87
N LEU A 66 17.10 8.87 16.38
CA LEU A 66 18.16 7.84 16.33
C LEU A 66 19.34 8.25 15.46
N HIS A 67 19.13 9.10 14.45
CA HIS A 67 20.21 9.58 13.59
C HIS A 67 21.22 10.49 14.30
N THR A 68 20.92 10.98 15.51
CA THR A 68 21.88 11.71 16.34
C THR A 68 22.74 10.77 17.20
N ASN A 69 22.35 9.50 17.34
CA ASN A 69 23.10 8.51 18.09
C ASN A 69 24.22 7.91 17.23
N LEU A 70 25.47 8.02 17.69
CA LEU A 70 26.66 7.52 16.98
C LEU A 70 26.67 5.99 16.81
N TYR A 71 25.94 5.26 17.66
CA TYR A 71 25.83 3.80 17.62
C TYR A 71 24.70 3.31 16.73
N PHE A 72 23.88 4.21 16.18
CA PHE A 72 22.79 3.85 15.27
C PHE A 72 23.27 3.82 13.83
N CYS A 73 23.13 2.67 13.19
CA CYS A 73 23.35 2.48 11.77
C CYS A 73 21.99 2.42 11.04
N GLY A 74 21.72 3.47 10.27
CA GLY A 74 20.51 3.56 9.44
C GLY A 74 20.54 2.59 8.25
N PHE A 75 19.45 2.58 7.48
CA PHE A 75 19.41 1.85 6.22
C PHE A 75 20.40 2.44 5.21
N GLY A 76 21.17 1.59 4.53
CA GLY A 76 22.24 2.00 3.63
C GLY A 76 21.72 2.70 2.39
N LEU A 77 21.80 4.03 2.36
CA LEU A 77 21.55 4.86 1.20
C LEU A 77 22.82 5.66 0.81
N PRO A 78 22.94 6.13 -0.45
CA PRO A 78 24.07 6.97 -0.86
C PRO A 78 24.24 8.20 0.04
N LYS A 79 25.49 8.66 0.23
CA LYS A 79 25.83 9.77 1.16
C LYS A 79 25.03 11.07 0.94
N TRP A 80 24.57 11.30 -0.29
CA TRP A 80 23.83 12.50 -0.70
C TRP A 80 22.31 12.39 -0.54
N SER A 81 21.82 11.25 -0.05
CA SER A 81 20.39 11.01 0.16
C SER A 81 19.96 11.44 1.57
N PRO A 82 18.69 11.85 1.74
CA PRO A 82 18.15 12.07 3.08
C PRO A 82 18.21 10.79 3.90
N LYS A 83 18.52 10.93 5.19
CA LYS A 83 18.54 9.80 6.12
C LYS A 83 17.10 9.36 6.42
N ILE A 84 16.65 8.31 5.73
CA ILE A 84 15.31 7.73 5.88
C ILE A 84 15.43 6.42 6.66
N ASN A 85 14.72 6.32 7.78
CA ASN A 85 14.65 5.08 8.57
C ASN A 85 13.23 4.53 8.73
N HIS A 86 12.19 5.23 8.26
CA HIS A 86 10.83 4.73 8.30
C HIS A 86 9.96 5.26 7.16
N LEU A 87 8.93 4.49 6.82
CA LEU A 87 7.86 4.84 5.89
C LEU A 87 6.53 4.57 6.59
N THR A 88 5.73 5.61 6.77
CA THR A 88 4.42 5.55 7.42
C THR A 88 3.29 5.71 6.40
N TYR A 89 2.28 4.87 6.49
CA TYR A 89 1.02 5.02 5.77
C TYR A 89 -0.12 4.62 6.71
N ALA A 90 -0.88 5.62 7.18
CA ALA A 90 -1.89 5.43 8.21
C ALA A 90 -1.33 4.65 9.41
N ASP A 91 -1.89 3.47 9.71
CA ASP A 91 -1.50 2.62 10.84
C ASP A 91 -0.38 1.60 10.53
N ASP A 92 0.05 1.53 9.28
CA ASP A 92 1.17 0.71 8.85
C ASP A 92 2.46 1.55 8.83
N THR A 93 3.50 1.02 9.46
CA THR A 93 4.83 1.66 9.49
C THR A 93 5.88 0.61 9.17
N ILE A 94 6.65 0.86 8.11
CA ILE A 94 7.85 0.10 7.79
C ILE A 94 9.04 0.84 8.40
N ILE A 95 9.82 0.14 9.22
CA ILE A 95 11.08 0.68 9.76
C ILE A 95 12.23 -0.01 9.04
N SER A 96 13.11 0.79 8.45
CA SER A 96 14.31 0.36 7.74
C SER A 96 15.54 0.73 8.56
N SER A 97 16.38 -0.26 8.84
CA SER A 97 17.63 -0.08 9.58
C SER A 97 18.67 -1.09 9.12
N SER A 98 19.90 -0.92 9.56
CA SER A 98 20.93 -1.95 9.43
C SER A 98 20.57 -3.17 10.29
N SER A 99 21.09 -4.34 9.90
CA SER A 99 20.82 -5.62 10.59
C SER A 99 21.64 -5.81 11.88
N ASP A 100 22.30 -4.76 12.37
CA ASP A 100 23.11 -4.83 13.58
C ASP A 100 22.25 -4.86 14.84
N ALA A 101 22.70 -5.64 15.83
CA ALA A 101 21.95 -5.85 17.06
C ALA A 101 21.74 -4.54 17.86
N THR A 102 22.69 -3.61 17.80
CA THR A 102 22.63 -2.35 18.54
C THR A 102 21.53 -1.45 17.99
N SER A 103 21.47 -1.25 16.67
CA SER A 103 20.44 -0.43 16.01
C SER A 103 19.04 -1.00 16.20
N LEU A 104 18.90 -2.33 16.13
CA LEU A 104 17.63 -2.99 16.41
C LEU A 104 17.17 -2.79 17.86
N ARG A 105 18.09 -2.86 18.84
CA ARG A 105 17.76 -2.55 20.24
C ARG A 105 17.29 -1.11 20.42
N LEU A 106 18.00 -0.15 19.85
CA LEU A 106 17.63 1.27 19.92
C LEU A 106 16.24 1.54 19.30
N ILE A 107 15.92 0.90 18.17
CA ILE A 107 14.57 0.98 17.58
C ILE A 107 13.53 0.39 18.53
N MET A 108 13.81 -0.77 19.13
CA MET A 108 12.89 -1.41 20.06
C MET A 108 12.63 -0.56 21.31
N GLU A 109 13.64 0.15 21.83
CA GLU A 109 13.49 1.08 22.95
C GLU A 109 12.54 2.23 22.60
N ILE A 110 12.68 2.83 21.43
CA ILE A 110 11.76 3.90 20.98
C ILE A 110 10.33 3.38 20.82
N LEU A 111 10.17 2.19 20.25
CA LEU A 111 8.85 1.57 20.11
C LEU A 111 8.21 1.33 21.48
N GLN A 112 8.97 0.83 22.47
CA GLN A 112 8.47 0.63 23.83
C GLN A 112 8.06 1.95 24.50
N VAL A 113 8.89 2.99 24.40
CA VAL A 113 8.59 4.32 24.94
C VAL A 113 7.30 4.86 24.30
N TYR A 114 7.14 4.68 22.99
CA TYR A 114 5.94 5.08 22.27
C TYR A 114 4.70 4.28 22.70
N GLU A 115 4.80 2.96 22.86
CA GLU A 115 3.70 2.10 23.35
C GLU A 115 3.21 2.57 24.73
N ILE A 116 4.14 2.83 25.66
CA ILE A 116 3.83 3.29 27.01
C ILE A 116 3.20 4.69 26.99
N ALA A 117 3.75 5.62 26.21
CA ALA A 117 3.28 7.00 26.18
C ALA A 117 1.93 7.16 25.46
N SER A 118 1.75 6.49 24.32
CA SER A 118 0.56 6.63 23.47
C SER A 118 -0.58 5.71 23.87
N GLY A 119 -0.30 4.61 24.57
CA GLY A 119 -1.25 3.52 24.83
C GLY A 119 -1.49 2.61 23.62
N GLN A 120 -0.79 2.82 22.50
CA GLN A 120 -0.84 1.93 21.35
C GLN A 120 -0.03 0.66 21.57
N LEU A 121 -0.35 -0.37 20.80
CA LEU A 121 0.39 -1.63 20.78
C LEU A 121 0.91 -1.89 19.37
N VAL A 122 2.23 -1.98 19.25
CA VAL A 122 2.95 -2.21 18.01
C VAL A 122 2.96 -3.71 17.74
N ASN A 123 2.46 -4.09 16.57
CA ASN A 123 2.62 -5.46 16.09
C ASN A 123 4.04 -5.60 15.53
N LYS A 124 4.86 -6.46 16.15
CA LYS A 124 6.27 -6.68 15.79
C LYS A 124 6.46 -7.75 14.70
N GLY A 125 5.38 -8.42 14.29
CA GLY A 125 5.42 -9.34 13.16
C GLY A 125 5.62 -8.61 11.83
N LEU A 126 6.41 -9.19 10.92
CA LEU A 126 6.59 -8.62 9.59
C LEU A 126 5.28 -8.79 8.79
N PRO A 127 4.61 -7.72 8.35
CA PRO A 127 3.47 -7.87 7.46
C PRO A 127 3.99 -8.33 6.09
N LEU A 128 3.50 -9.46 5.58
CA LEU A 128 3.80 -9.93 4.21
C LEU A 128 3.24 -8.98 3.14
N HIS A 129 2.24 -8.16 3.49
CA HIS A 129 1.57 -7.23 2.60
C HIS A 129 1.36 -5.87 3.28
N LEU A 130 1.85 -4.79 2.67
CA LEU A 130 1.52 -3.40 3.01
C LEU A 130 0.44 -2.90 2.07
N SER A 131 -0.75 -2.51 2.56
CA SER A 131 -1.85 -2.01 1.71
C SER A 131 -2.14 -2.90 0.49
N GLY A 132 -2.05 -4.23 0.66
CA GLY A 132 -2.24 -5.23 -0.41
C GLY A 132 -1.06 -5.43 -1.36
N ILE A 133 0.04 -4.69 -1.18
CA ILE A 133 1.28 -4.81 -1.94
C ILE A 133 2.23 -5.75 -1.17
N PRO A 134 2.73 -6.83 -1.79
CA PRO A 134 3.67 -7.72 -1.12
C PRO A 134 5.02 -7.04 -0.85
N ILE A 135 5.54 -7.18 0.38
CA ILE A 135 6.89 -6.77 0.74
C ILE A 135 7.83 -7.96 0.52
N PHE A 136 8.94 -7.75 -0.20
CA PHE A 136 9.86 -8.84 -0.55
C PHE A 136 11.12 -8.82 0.31
N TYR A 137 11.44 -9.96 0.92
CA TYR A 137 12.81 -10.27 1.34
C TYR A 137 13.43 -11.13 0.23
N ALA A 138 14.21 -10.51 -0.65
CA ALA A 138 14.85 -11.12 -1.83
C ALA A 138 13.96 -11.37 -3.09
N ARG A 139 13.80 -12.62 -3.54
CA ARG A 139 13.25 -12.94 -4.88
C ARG A 139 11.73 -12.78 -4.96
N ARG A 140 11.25 -12.21 -6.07
CA ARG A 140 9.83 -12.09 -6.40
C ARG A 140 9.23 -13.47 -6.75
N LYS A 141 8.67 -14.15 -5.75
CA LYS A 141 7.95 -15.43 -5.91
C LYS A 141 6.50 -15.23 -6.34
N ILE A 142 5.91 -16.25 -6.98
CA ILE A 142 4.51 -16.25 -7.42
C ILE A 142 3.53 -16.22 -6.24
N GLU A 143 3.91 -16.83 -5.12
CA GLU A 143 3.12 -16.96 -3.89
C GLU A 143 2.62 -15.59 -3.40
N HIS A 144 3.46 -14.56 -3.51
CA HIS A 144 3.15 -13.19 -3.11
C HIS A 144 2.05 -12.52 -3.96
N TYR A 145 1.79 -13.04 -5.16
CA TYR A 145 0.76 -12.51 -6.07
C TYR A 145 -0.51 -13.35 -6.05
N GLN A 146 -0.56 -14.43 -5.25
CA GLN A 146 -1.74 -15.30 -5.21
C GLN A 146 -2.99 -14.54 -4.80
N GLY A 147 -2.90 -13.59 -3.85
CA GLY A 147 -4.03 -12.75 -3.45
C GLY A 147 -4.60 -11.90 -4.60
N LEU A 148 -3.78 -11.45 -5.55
CA LEU A 148 -4.26 -10.76 -6.75
C LEU A 148 -4.91 -11.76 -7.72
N LEU A 149 -4.27 -12.91 -7.93
CA LEU A 149 -4.77 -13.95 -8.83
C LEU A 149 -6.13 -14.49 -8.35
N THR A 150 -6.29 -14.73 -7.05
CA THR A 150 -7.56 -15.18 -6.46
C THR A 150 -8.64 -14.10 -6.60
N LYS A 151 -8.34 -12.83 -6.30
CA LYS A 151 -9.31 -11.74 -6.52
C LYS A 151 -9.83 -11.67 -7.96
N VAL A 152 -8.93 -11.78 -8.93
CA VAL A 152 -9.31 -11.80 -10.36
C VAL A 152 -10.13 -13.07 -10.65
N LEU A 153 -9.71 -14.23 -10.15
CA LEU A 153 -10.42 -15.50 -10.33
C LEU A 153 -11.84 -15.45 -9.75
N ASP A 154 -12.00 -14.98 -8.52
CA ASP A 154 -13.30 -14.87 -7.84
C ASP A 154 -14.25 -13.97 -8.61
N LYS A 155 -13.72 -12.86 -9.15
CA LYS A 155 -14.50 -11.95 -10.00
C LYS A 155 -14.94 -12.64 -11.30
N LEU A 156 -14.05 -13.41 -11.92
CA LEU A 156 -14.38 -14.21 -13.10
C LEU A 156 -15.44 -15.29 -12.81
N GLN A 157 -15.34 -16.00 -11.68
CA GLN A 157 -16.33 -17.00 -11.29
C GLN A 157 -17.72 -16.38 -11.07
N SER A 158 -17.78 -15.18 -10.47
CA SER A 158 -19.03 -14.43 -10.26
C SER A 158 -19.80 -14.13 -11.57
N TRP A 159 -19.11 -14.14 -12.71
CA TRP A 159 -19.71 -13.89 -14.03
C TRP A 159 -19.88 -15.13 -14.89
N LYS A 160 -19.28 -16.26 -14.49
CA LYS A 160 -19.29 -17.51 -15.27
C LYS A 160 -20.71 -18.06 -15.50
N GLY A 161 -21.65 -17.77 -14.59
CA GLY A 161 -23.07 -18.17 -14.68
C GLY A 161 -24.01 -17.15 -15.34
N LYS A 162 -23.49 -16.01 -15.83
CA LYS A 162 -24.30 -14.98 -16.51
C LYS A 162 -24.18 -15.16 -18.02
N LEU A 163 -25.30 -15.10 -18.74
CA LEU A 163 -25.32 -15.05 -20.21
C LEU A 163 -24.76 -13.71 -20.68
N LEU A 164 -23.43 -13.65 -20.87
CA LEU A 164 -22.72 -12.45 -21.31
C LEU A 164 -22.39 -12.55 -22.80
N SER A 165 -22.79 -11.53 -23.56
CA SER A 165 -22.36 -11.35 -24.93
C SER A 165 -20.84 -11.13 -25.01
N ILE A 166 -20.25 -11.41 -26.18
CA ILE A 166 -18.82 -11.19 -26.41
C ILE A 166 -18.41 -9.73 -26.17
N GLY A 167 -19.24 -8.77 -26.57
CA GLY A 167 -19.04 -7.35 -26.30
C GLY A 167 -19.13 -7.01 -24.80
N GLY A 168 -20.10 -7.60 -24.08
CA GLY A 168 -20.20 -7.42 -22.63
C GLY A 168 -18.96 -7.90 -21.88
N ARG A 169 -18.37 -9.02 -22.31
CA ARG A 169 -17.10 -9.52 -21.74
C ARG A 169 -15.92 -8.60 -22.05
N ALA A 170 -15.84 -8.06 -23.26
CA ALA A 170 -14.80 -7.08 -23.60
C ALA A 170 -14.87 -5.84 -22.70
N VAL A 171 -16.08 -5.34 -22.43
CA VAL A 171 -16.31 -4.20 -21.52
C VAL A 171 -15.89 -4.54 -20.08
N LEU A 172 -16.25 -5.72 -19.58
CA LEU A 172 -15.86 -6.17 -18.23
C LEU A 172 -14.35 -6.35 -18.09
N ILE A 173 -13.68 -6.89 -19.11
CA ILE A 173 -12.22 -7.01 -19.14
C ILE A 173 -11.60 -5.62 -19.04
N THR A 174 -12.00 -4.71 -19.90
CA THR A 174 -11.35 -3.40 -20.06
C THR A 174 -11.55 -2.50 -18.83
N ASN A 175 -12.76 -2.47 -18.28
CA ASN A 175 -13.11 -1.53 -17.21
C ASN A 175 -12.93 -2.11 -15.80
N VAL A 176 -13.10 -3.43 -15.63
CA VAL A 176 -13.04 -4.05 -14.31
C VAL A 176 -11.77 -4.88 -14.15
N LEU A 177 -11.55 -5.89 -14.99
CA LEU A 177 -10.45 -6.84 -14.74
C LEU A 177 -9.08 -6.22 -14.98
N GLN A 178 -8.94 -5.36 -15.98
CA GLN A 178 -7.67 -4.66 -16.26
C GLN A 178 -7.36 -3.56 -15.24
N SER A 179 -8.37 -3.04 -14.52
CA SER A 179 -8.15 -2.02 -13.48
C SER A 179 -7.71 -2.62 -12.14
N MET A 180 -8.13 -3.85 -11.83
CA MET A 180 -7.74 -4.57 -10.60
C MET A 180 -6.23 -4.67 -10.33
N PRO A 181 -5.37 -5.05 -11.31
CA PRO A 181 -3.93 -5.15 -11.07
C PRO A 181 -3.23 -3.78 -11.04
N ILE A 182 -3.85 -2.68 -11.51
CA ILE A 182 -3.16 -1.38 -11.71
C ILE A 182 -2.53 -0.87 -10.42
N HIS A 183 -3.24 -0.93 -9.28
CA HIS A 183 -2.71 -0.49 -7.99
C HIS A 183 -1.42 -1.24 -7.60
N LEU A 184 -1.39 -2.55 -7.85
CA LEU A 184 -0.19 -3.35 -7.58
C LEU A 184 0.91 -3.01 -8.59
N LEU A 185 0.58 -2.90 -9.88
CA LEU A 185 1.53 -2.58 -10.96
C LEU A 185 2.15 -1.18 -10.81
N SER A 186 1.43 -0.24 -10.18
CA SER A 186 1.96 1.10 -9.91
C SER A 186 3.03 1.12 -8.81
N ALA A 187 3.04 0.12 -7.93
CA ALA A 187 3.98 0.05 -6.82
C ALA A 187 5.10 -0.99 -7.04
N VAL A 188 4.80 -2.08 -7.75
CA VAL A 188 5.70 -3.21 -7.92
C VAL A 188 5.73 -3.66 -9.37
N ASN A 189 6.93 -3.96 -9.86
CA ASN A 189 7.10 -4.65 -11.13
C ASN A 189 7.00 -6.18 -10.92
N PRO A 190 5.91 -6.85 -11.30
CA PRO A 190 5.79 -8.29 -11.13
C PRO A 190 6.63 -9.05 -12.16
N PRO A 191 7.00 -10.31 -11.89
CA PRO A 191 7.62 -11.16 -12.90
C PRO A 191 6.71 -11.40 -14.11
N ASN A 192 7.28 -11.53 -15.31
CA ASN A 192 6.53 -11.74 -16.56
C ASN A 192 5.55 -12.93 -16.48
N TYR A 193 5.91 -14.00 -15.77
CA TYR A 193 5.03 -15.16 -15.60
C TYR A 193 3.71 -14.83 -14.88
N VAL A 194 3.69 -13.85 -13.95
CA VAL A 194 2.48 -13.41 -13.25
C VAL A 194 1.56 -12.68 -14.23
N ILE A 195 2.12 -11.79 -15.03
CA ILE A 195 1.39 -11.05 -16.06
C ILE A 195 0.82 -12.01 -17.11
N ASN A 196 1.63 -12.97 -17.57
CA ASN A 196 1.20 -14.01 -18.50
C ASN A 196 0.06 -14.87 -17.93
N LYS A 197 0.10 -15.19 -16.63
CA LYS A 197 -0.98 -15.92 -15.97
C LYS A 197 -2.27 -15.10 -15.93
N LEU A 198 -2.20 -13.80 -15.64
CA LEU A 198 -3.35 -12.89 -15.73
C LEU A 198 -3.89 -12.83 -17.16
N HIS A 199 -3.05 -12.61 -18.16
CA HIS A 199 -3.45 -12.62 -19.58
C HIS A 199 -4.14 -13.91 -19.98
N LYS A 200 -3.64 -15.07 -19.52
CA LYS A 200 -4.28 -16.38 -19.74
C LYS A 200 -5.69 -16.43 -19.15
N MET A 201 -5.87 -15.96 -17.91
CA MET A 201 -7.19 -15.92 -17.26
C MET A 201 -8.17 -15.01 -18.01
N LEU A 202 -7.72 -13.83 -18.44
CA LEU A 202 -8.55 -12.89 -19.21
C LEU A 202 -8.92 -13.46 -20.59
N SER A 203 -7.95 -14.08 -21.27
CA SER A 203 -8.16 -14.72 -22.57
C SER A 203 -9.15 -15.88 -22.48
N GLN A 204 -9.02 -16.73 -21.46
CA GLN A 204 -9.97 -17.82 -21.21
C GLN A 204 -11.38 -17.28 -20.95
N PHE A 205 -11.52 -16.23 -20.15
CA PHE A 205 -12.83 -15.61 -19.90
C PHE A 205 -13.44 -15.00 -21.16
N PHE A 206 -12.63 -14.33 -21.98
CA PHE A 206 -13.11 -13.72 -23.22
C PHE A 206 -13.69 -14.76 -24.17
N TRP A 207 -12.94 -15.83 -24.44
CA TRP A 207 -13.30 -16.84 -25.43
C TRP A 207 -14.26 -17.93 -24.92
N SER A 208 -14.38 -18.17 -23.61
CA SER A 208 -15.13 -19.32 -23.07
C SER A 208 -16.66 -19.15 -23.21
N SER A 209 -17.30 -19.92 -24.09
CA SER A 209 -18.76 -19.82 -24.30
C SER A 209 -19.62 -20.28 -23.12
N SER A 210 -19.09 -21.14 -22.22
CA SER A 210 -19.83 -21.72 -21.10
C SER A 210 -18.92 -22.26 -19.99
N VAL A 211 -19.49 -22.43 -18.79
CA VAL A 211 -18.80 -22.85 -17.57
C VAL A 211 -18.11 -24.21 -17.76
N GLY A 212 -16.79 -24.23 -18.00
CA GLY A 212 -15.98 -25.46 -18.03
C GLY A 212 -15.72 -26.06 -19.43
N GLY A 213 -16.20 -25.45 -20.50
CA GLY A 213 -15.85 -25.85 -21.87
C GLY A 213 -14.51 -25.29 -22.33
N THR A 214 -13.70 -26.11 -23.01
CA THR A 214 -12.53 -25.66 -23.77
C THR A 214 -12.99 -24.92 -25.03
N SER A 215 -13.03 -23.59 -24.97
CA SER A 215 -13.34 -22.79 -26.16
C SER A 215 -12.08 -22.57 -27.01
N ARG A 216 -12.23 -22.63 -28.33
CA ARG A 216 -11.15 -22.31 -29.26
C ARG A 216 -10.84 -20.82 -29.18
N HIS A 217 -9.58 -20.48 -28.96
CA HIS A 217 -9.09 -19.12 -29.02
C HIS A 217 -8.86 -18.77 -30.49
N TRP A 218 -9.63 -17.83 -31.04
CA TRP A 218 -9.52 -17.42 -32.45
C TRP A 218 -8.37 -16.45 -32.70
N ALA A 219 -7.94 -15.71 -31.67
CA ALA A 219 -6.78 -14.83 -31.72
C ALA A 219 -5.97 -14.91 -30.43
N SER A 220 -4.66 -14.68 -30.55
CA SER A 220 -3.76 -14.57 -29.40
C SER A 220 -4.12 -13.36 -28.55
N TRP A 221 -3.80 -13.40 -27.25
CA TRP A 221 -4.03 -12.26 -26.37
C TRP A 221 -3.27 -11.00 -26.85
N THR A 222 -2.08 -11.21 -27.43
CA THR A 222 -1.26 -10.13 -28.01
C THR A 222 -1.98 -9.44 -29.16
N ASN A 223 -2.58 -10.21 -30.08
CA ASN A 223 -3.35 -9.65 -31.19
C ASN A 223 -4.60 -8.91 -30.69
N LEU A 224 -5.26 -9.43 -29.66
CA LEU A 224 -6.41 -8.74 -29.04
C LEU A 224 -6.03 -7.39 -28.40
N CYS A 225 -4.76 -7.21 -28.01
CA CYS A 225 -4.28 -5.97 -27.43
C CYS A 225 -3.96 -4.88 -28.46
N MET A 226 -3.91 -5.21 -29.74
CA MET A 226 -3.62 -4.25 -30.81
C MET A 226 -4.76 -3.23 -30.97
N PRO A 227 -4.49 -2.05 -31.55
CA PRO A 227 -5.53 -1.09 -31.96
C PRO A 227 -6.55 -1.70 -32.93
N TYR A 228 -7.73 -1.09 -33.03
CA TYR A 228 -8.77 -1.53 -33.98
C TYR A 228 -8.29 -1.48 -35.44
N GLU A 229 -7.47 -0.49 -35.77
CA GLU A 229 -6.87 -0.31 -37.10
C GLU A 229 -5.96 -1.49 -37.50
N GLU A 230 -5.37 -2.16 -36.51
CA GLU A 230 -4.49 -3.31 -36.70
C GLU A 230 -5.21 -4.65 -36.44
N GLY A 231 -6.55 -4.63 -36.39
CA GLY A 231 -7.39 -5.82 -36.22
C GLY A 231 -7.53 -6.32 -34.78
N GLY A 232 -7.13 -5.52 -33.78
CA GLY A 232 -7.29 -5.85 -32.36
C GLY A 232 -8.58 -5.33 -31.74
N ILE A 233 -8.79 -5.64 -30.45
CA ILE A 233 -10.00 -5.25 -29.67
C ILE A 233 -9.66 -4.14 -28.66
N ARG A 234 -8.45 -3.56 -28.73
CA ARG A 234 -7.98 -2.48 -27.86
C ARG A 234 -7.92 -2.87 -26.37
N PHE A 235 -7.68 -4.15 -26.08
CA PHE A 235 -7.31 -4.54 -24.72
C PHE A 235 -5.93 -3.98 -24.38
N ARG A 236 -5.73 -3.50 -23.15
CA ARG A 236 -4.39 -3.06 -22.73
C ARG A 236 -3.52 -4.25 -22.34
N SER A 237 -2.34 -4.35 -22.95
CA SER A 237 -1.30 -5.25 -22.47
C SER A 237 -0.82 -4.81 -21.09
N LEU A 238 -1.03 -5.66 -20.09
CA LEU A 238 -0.53 -5.41 -18.73
C LEU A 238 1.00 -5.29 -18.67
N HIS A 239 1.77 -5.82 -19.65
CA HIS A 239 3.20 -5.56 -19.74
C HIS A 239 3.49 -4.09 -20.04
N ASP A 240 2.76 -3.52 -21.00
CA ASP A 240 2.94 -2.12 -21.39
C ASP A 240 2.46 -1.18 -20.31
N VAL A 241 1.35 -1.52 -19.64
CA VAL A 241 0.85 -0.79 -18.47
C VAL A 241 1.88 -0.80 -17.34
N ALA A 242 2.45 -1.97 -17.01
CA ALA A 242 3.48 -2.07 -15.97
C ALA A 242 4.73 -1.24 -16.32
N LYS A 243 5.18 -1.31 -17.57
CA LYS A 243 6.32 -0.53 -18.07
C LYS A 243 6.04 0.98 -17.99
N ALA A 244 4.88 1.43 -18.44
CA ALA A 244 4.49 2.84 -18.39
C ALA A 244 4.40 3.36 -16.95
N LEU A 245 3.80 2.60 -16.04
CA LEU A 245 3.71 2.96 -14.62
C LEU A 245 5.09 3.02 -13.95
N PHE A 246 5.98 2.08 -14.28
CA PHE A 246 7.36 2.10 -13.81
C PHE A 246 8.12 3.33 -14.31
N CYS A 247 7.99 3.67 -15.60
CA CYS A 247 8.58 4.88 -16.16
C CYS A 247 8.03 6.15 -15.48
N LYS A 248 6.73 6.19 -15.18
CA LYS A 248 6.12 7.29 -14.42
C LYS A 248 6.70 7.41 -13.01
N LEU A 249 6.83 6.30 -12.28
CA LEU A 249 7.42 6.28 -10.94
C LEU A 249 8.88 6.75 -10.97
N TRP A 250 9.65 6.28 -11.95
CA TRP A 250 11.04 6.69 -12.16
C TRP A 250 11.17 8.18 -12.45
N TRP A 251 10.30 8.71 -13.31
CA TRP A 251 10.25 10.15 -13.61
C TRP A 251 9.96 10.96 -12.34
N ILE A 252 8.92 10.60 -11.59
CA ILE A 252 8.57 11.25 -10.32
C ILE A 252 9.75 11.25 -9.35
N PHE A 253 10.42 10.10 -9.20
CA PHE A 253 11.60 9.98 -8.34
C PHE A 253 12.74 10.90 -8.78
N ARG A 254 12.92 11.14 -10.08
CA ARG A 254 13.98 12.00 -10.62
C ARG A 254 13.64 13.48 -10.58
N THR A 255 12.36 13.85 -10.73
CA THR A 255 11.94 15.26 -10.81
C THR A 255 11.53 15.85 -9.46
N ASN A 256 11.00 15.05 -8.54
CA ASN A 256 10.65 15.54 -7.21
C ASN A 256 11.90 15.51 -6.32
N GLN A 257 12.49 16.69 -6.07
CA GLN A 257 13.48 16.90 -5.00
C GLN A 257 12.89 16.71 -3.58
N ALA A 258 11.59 16.48 -3.44
CA ALA A 258 10.88 16.47 -2.17
C ALA A 258 10.88 15.08 -1.48
N PHE A 259 12.05 14.61 -1.05
CA PHE A 259 12.16 13.72 0.12
C PHE A 259 12.81 14.42 1.32
N GLY A 260 12.83 15.76 1.28
CA GLY A 260 13.20 16.62 2.40
C GLY A 260 12.43 17.93 2.30
N VAL A 261 11.24 17.98 2.89
CA VAL A 261 10.65 19.26 3.31
C VAL A 261 10.52 19.19 4.82
N PRO A 262 11.36 19.91 5.57
CA PRO A 262 11.09 20.17 6.98
C PRO A 262 9.95 21.18 7.06
N LEU A 263 8.89 20.83 7.79
CA LEU A 263 8.06 21.79 8.49
C LEU A 263 8.42 21.74 9.98
#